data_AF-A0A0W1QNG0-F1
#
_entry.id   AF-A0A0W1QNG0-F1
#
_cell.length_a   1.000
_cell.length_b   1.000
_cell.length_c   1.000
_cell.angle_alpha   90.00
_cell.angle_beta   90.00
_cell.angle_gamma   90.00
#
_symmetry.space_group_name_H-M   'P 1'
#
loop_
_entity.id
_entity.type
_entity.pdbx_description
1 polymer ?
#
loop_
_entity_poly.entity_id
_entity_poly.type
_entity_poly.pdbx_seq_one_letter_code
_entity_poly.pdbx_strand_id
1 'polypeptide(L)'
;MAVPTYLLDTCVCIRLLRGGGAPVARRLAAAAPGAIAMSAISHAELVDGAARGRVGALAALDVLLDQVPVIAFDEAAARAFPTAR
;
A
#
# COMPACT_ATOMS: atom_id res chain seq x y z
N MET A 1 -7.17 -10.78 -11.55
CA MET A 1 -7.07 -9.41 -11.00
C MET A 1 -6.50 -8.52 -12.08
N ALA A 2 -7.01 -7.29 -12.24
CA ALA A 2 -6.44 -6.33 -13.18
C ALA A 2 -5.00 -5.95 -12.74
N VAL A 3 -4.12 -5.67 -13.70
CA VAL A 3 -2.76 -5.19 -13.40
C VAL A 3 -2.88 -3.75 -12.87
N PRO A 4 -2.40 -3.45 -11.64
CA PRO A 4 -2.50 -2.11 -11.09
C PRO A 4 -1.65 -1.13 -11.89
N THR A 5 -2.17 0.08 -12.11
CA THR A 5 -1.44 1.17 -12.78
C THR A 5 -0.42 1.82 -11.83
N TYR A 6 -0.71 1.81 -10.52
CA TYR A 6 0.14 2.39 -9.50
C TYR A 6 0.33 1.44 -8.33
N LEU A 7 1.56 1.40 -7.80
CA LEU A 7 1.87 0.81 -6.51
C LEU A 7 2.17 1.92 -5.50
N LEU A 8 1.51 1.86 -4.35
CA LEU A 8 1.84 2.72 -3.22
C LEU A 8 3.08 2.16 -2.52
N ASP A 9 4.02 3.06 -2.22
CA ASP A 9 5.16 2.73 -1.36
C ASP A 9 4.77 2.82 0.12
N THR A 10 5.63 2.27 0.96
CA THR A 10 5.44 2.25 2.41
C THR A 10 5.35 3.66 2.99
N CYS A 11 6.12 4.62 2.48
CA CYS A 11 6.17 5.97 3.05
C CYS A 11 4.89 6.79 2.77
N VAL A 12 4.28 6.60 1.60
CA VAL A 12 2.99 7.15 1.22
C VAL A 12 1.89 6.53 2.06
N CYS A 13 1.89 5.21 2.24
CA CYS A 13 0.94 4.52 3.13
C CYS A 13 1.05 5.03 4.58
N ILE A 14 2.27 5.15 5.12
CA ILE A 14 2.49 5.72 6.46
C ILE A 14 1.91 7.14 6.56
N ARG A 15 2.08 7.96 5.53
CA ARG A 15 1.57 9.33 5.51
C ARG A 15 0.04 9.36 5.49
N LEU A 16 -0.61 8.48 4.72
CA LEU A 16 -2.06 8.33 4.71
C LEU A 16 -2.60 7.89 6.08
N LEU A 17 -1.99 6.87 6.69
CA LEU A 17 -2.39 6.34 8.02
C LEU A 17 -2.21 7.35 9.16
N ARG A 18 -1.36 8.36 8.95
CA ARG A 18 -1.16 9.49 9.87
C ARG A 18 -2.09 10.67 9.60
N GLY A 19 -3.07 10.53 8.70
CA GLY A 19 -4.00 11.59 8.34
C GLY A 19 -3.42 12.65 7.40
N GLY A 20 -2.24 12.40 6.83
CA GLY A 20 -1.63 13.25 5.81
C GLY A 20 -1.98 12.82 4.39
N GLY A 21 -1.34 13.45 3.40
CA GLY A 21 -1.40 12.98 2.02
C GLY A 21 -2.75 13.20 1.33
N ALA A 22 -3.49 14.28 1.65
CA ALA A 22 -4.78 14.59 1.03
C ALA A 22 -4.80 14.49 -0.52
N PRO A 23 -3.76 14.89 -1.28
CA PRO A 23 -3.73 14.66 -2.72
C PRO A 23 -3.75 13.18 -3.11
N VAL A 24 -3.06 12.32 -2.35
CA VAL A 24 -3.03 10.88 -2.57
C VAL A 24 -4.39 10.27 -2.20
N ALA A 25 -4.98 10.67 -1.07
CA ALA A 25 -6.30 10.21 -0.67
C ALA A 25 -7.39 10.54 -1.72
N ARG A 26 -7.36 11.75 -2.29
CA ARG A 26 -8.26 12.11 -3.40
C ARG A 26 -8.02 11.26 -4.64
N ARG A 27 -6.75 10.96 -4.96
CA ARG A 27 -6.42 10.10 -6.10
C ARG A 27 -6.90 8.67 -5.88
N LEU A 28 -6.78 8.15 -4.66
CA LEU A 28 -7.29 6.83 -4.28
C LEU A 28 -8.81 6.76 -4.45
N ALA A 29 -9.54 7.77 -3.97
CA ALA A 29 -10.99 7.84 -4.09
C ALA A 29 -11.48 7.98 -5.55
N ALA A 30 -10.68 8.58 -6.43
CA ALA A 30 -11.02 8.77 -7.85
C ALA A 30 -10.53 7.64 -8.77
N ALA A 31 -9.71 6.71 -8.25
CA ALA A 31 -9.14 5.63 -9.06
C ALA A 31 -10.18 4.55 -9.36
N ALA A 32 -10.08 3.94 -10.54
CA ALA A 32 -10.85 2.75 -10.85
C ALA A 32 -10.49 1.61 -9.88
N PRO A 33 -11.45 0.74 -9.51
CA PRO A 33 -11.16 -0.40 -8.64
C PRO A 33 -9.96 -1.23 -9.15
N GLY A 34 -8.99 -1.48 -8.27
CA GLY A 34 -7.77 -2.23 -8.58
C GLY A 34 -6.70 -1.46 -9.38
N ALA A 35 -6.91 -0.19 -9.74
CA ALA A 35 -5.89 0.61 -10.42
C ALA A 35 -4.73 1.02 -9.50
N ILE A 36 -4.94 0.99 -8.18
CA ILE A 36 -3.94 1.27 -7.16
C ILE A 36 -3.85 0.03 -6.25
N ALA A 37 -2.63 -0.41 -5.95
CA ALA A 37 -2.35 -1.52 -5.06
C ALA A 37 -1.11 -1.22 -4.20
N MET A 38 -0.74 -2.11 -3.29
CA MET A 38 0.54 -2.09 -2.59
C MET A 38 1.24 -3.44 -2.68
N SER A 39 2.57 -3.43 -2.58
CA SER A 39 3.35 -4.67 -2.50
C SER A 39 3.14 -5.39 -1.17
N ALA A 40 3.18 -6.72 -1.18
CA ALA A 40 3.25 -7.55 0.02
C ALA A 40 4.44 -7.17 0.93
N ILE A 41 5.53 -6.64 0.36
CA ILE A 41 6.68 -6.14 1.12
C ILE A 41 6.29 -4.90 1.93
N SER A 42 5.67 -3.90 1.28
CA SER A 42 5.20 -2.70 1.96
C SER A 42 4.12 -3.03 3.00
N HIS A 43 3.23 -3.98 2.70
CA HIS A 43 2.27 -4.46 3.68
C HIS A 43 2.95 -5.05 4.92
N ALA A 44 3.99 -5.87 4.76
CA ALA A 44 4.74 -6.43 5.88
C ALA A 44 5.40 -5.35 6.75
N GLU A 45 6.01 -4.34 6.14
CA GLU A 45 6.59 -3.18 6.85
C GLU A 45 5.52 -2.39 7.63
N LEU A 46 4.33 -2.22 7.05
CA LEU A 46 3.22 -1.52 7.70
C LEU A 46 2.68 -2.31 8.89
N VAL A 47 2.53 -3.63 8.79
CA VAL A 47 2.10 -4.49 9.91
C VAL A 47 3.12 -4.42 11.05
N ASP A 48 4.40 -4.57 10.72
CA ASP A 48 5.50 -4.52 11.68
C ASP A 48 5.58 -3.14 12.38
N GLY A 49 5.42 -2.05 11.62
CA GLY A 49 5.32 -0.70 12.15
C GLY A 49 4.06 -0.45 13.00
N ALA A 50 2.90 -0.98 12.59
CA ALA A 50 1.63 -0.82 13.28
C ALA A 50 1.59 -1.60 14.60
N ALA A 51 2.17 -2.80 14.64
CA ALA A 51 2.25 -3.64 15.84
C ALA A 51 3.06 -2.98 16.97
N ARG A 52 4.09 -2.20 16.62
CA ARG A 52 4.90 -1.40 17.57
C ARG A 52 4.36 0.03 17.78
N GLY A 53 3.30 0.38 17.07
CA GLY A 53 2.79 1.74 16.99
C GLY A 53 1.83 2.11 18.12
N ARG A 54 1.06 3.18 17.87
CA ARG A 54 -0.01 3.64 18.76
C ARG A 54 -1.20 2.67 18.73
N VAL A 55 -1.99 2.69 19.81
CA VAL A 55 -3.29 2.02 19.85
C VAL A 55 -4.14 2.42 18.64
N GLY A 56 -4.72 1.44 17.97
CA GLY A 56 -5.55 1.62 16.77
C GLY A 56 -4.78 1.69 15.44
N ALA A 57 -3.44 1.56 15.43
CA ALA A 57 -2.66 1.56 14.18
C ALA A 57 -3.01 0.38 13.26
N LEU A 58 -3.20 -0.82 13.82
CA LEU A 58 -3.61 -2.00 13.06
C LEU A 58 -5.01 -1.83 12.45
N ALA A 59 -5.97 -1.33 13.23
CA ALA A 59 -7.32 -1.05 12.72
C ALA A 59 -7.32 0.01 11.60
N ALA A 60 -6.46 1.03 11.70
CA ALA A 60 -6.30 2.00 10.62
C ALA A 60 -5.68 1.39 9.35
N LEU A 61 -4.76 0.42 9.52
CA LEU A 61 -4.20 -0.35 8.41
C LEU A 61 -5.27 -1.22 7.73
N ASP A 62 -6.12 -1.91 8.50
CA ASP A 62 -7.21 -2.72 7.95
C ASP A 62 -8.13 -1.88 7.04
N VAL A 63 -8.50 -0.66 7.48
CA VAL A 63 -9.31 0.28 6.67
C VAL A 63 -8.60 0.70 5.38
N LEU A 64 -7.26 0.79 5.38
CA LEU A 64 -6.51 1.09 4.16
C LEU A 64 -6.51 -0.12 3.20
N LEU A 65 -6.42 -1.34 3.74
CA LEU A 65 -6.41 -2.58 2.96
C LEU A 65 -7.75 -2.85 2.25
N ASP A 66 -8.85 -2.31 2.77
CA ASP A 66 -10.15 -2.35 2.09
C ASP A 66 -10.16 -1.60 0.74
N GLN A 67 -9.28 -0.59 0.59
CA GLN A 67 -9.20 0.24 -0.62
C GLN A 67 -7.97 -0.07 -1.48
N VAL A 68 -6.91 -0.58 -0.87
CA VAL A 68 -5.62 -0.81 -1.53
C VAL A 68 -5.27 -2.29 -1.44
N PRO A 69 -5.61 -3.09 -2.47
CA PRO A 69 -5.28 -4.51 -2.48
C PRO A 69 -3.78 -4.74 -2.39
N VAL A 70 -3.39 -5.83 -1.72
CA VAL A 70 -2.01 -6.28 -1.64
C VAL A 70 -1.72 -7.24 -2.79
N ILE A 71 -0.64 -6.97 -3.53
CA ILE A 71 -0.13 -7.88 -4.56
C ILE A 71 1.10 -8.64 -4.06
N ALA A 72 1.20 -9.92 -4.44
CA ALA A 72 2.33 -10.76 -4.05
C ALA A 72 3.64 -10.30 -4.73
N PHE A 73 4.75 -10.48 -4.04
CA PHE A 73 6.08 -10.45 -4.66
C PHE A 73 6.37 -11.86 -5.20
N ASP A 74 5.99 -12.09 -6.46
CA ASP A 74 6.13 -13.38 -7.13
C ASP A 74 7.45 -13.48 -7.93
N GLU A 75 7.61 -14.58 -8.65
CA GLU A 75 8.79 -14.82 -9.48
C GLU A 75 8.96 -13.77 -10.58
N ALA A 76 7.87 -13.27 -11.16
CA ALA A 76 7.93 -12.23 -12.19
C ALA A 76 8.43 -10.90 -11.59
N ALA A 77 7.91 -10.52 -10.42
CA ALA A 77 8.41 -9.38 -9.67
C ALA A 77 9.89 -9.53 -9.31
N ALA A 78 10.30 -10.71 -8.83
CA ALA A 78 11.69 -11.00 -8.48
C ALA A 78 12.64 -10.87 -9.68
N ARG A 79 12.24 -11.32 -10.87
CA ARG A 79 13.03 -11.19 -12.09
C ARG A 79 13.12 -9.75 -12.59
N ALA A 80 12.07 -8.94 -12.39
CA ALA A 80 12.06 -7.54 -12.79
C ALA A 80 12.81 -6.63 -11.81
N PHE A 81 12.86 -6.99 -10.52
CA PHE A 81 13.41 -6.18 -9.43
C PHE A 81 14.81 -5.59 -9.68
N PRO A 82 15.81 -6.32 -10.23
CA PRO A 82 17.14 -5.77 -10.48
C PRO A 82 17.16 -4.55 -11.42
N THR A 83 16.10 -4.36 -12.21
CA THR A 83 15.96 -3.25 -13.15
C THR A 83 15.00 -2.15 -12.66
N ALA A 84 14.34 -2.36 -11.53
CA ALA A 84 13.53 -1.34 -10.88
C ALA A 84 14.48 -0.24 -10.34
N ARG A 85 14.44 0.95 -10.96
CA ARG A 85 15.16 2.15 -10.52
C ARG A 85 14.17 3.26 -10.25
#